data_AF-A0A4Y2JLP8-F1
#
_entry.id   AF-A0A4Y2JLP8-F1
#
_cell.length_a   1.000
_cell.length_b   1.000
_cell.length_c   1.000
_cell.angle_alpha   90.00
_cell.angle_beta   90.00
_cell.angle_gamma   90.00
#
_symmetry.space_group_name_H-M   'P 1'
#
loop_
_entity.id
_entity.type
_entity.pdbx_description
1 polymer ?
#
loop_
_entity_poly.entity_id
_entity_poly.type
_entity_poly.pdbx_seq_one_letter_code
_entity_poly.pdbx_strand_id
1 'polypeptide(L)'
;MAFNMIIKLFLLSLSVLFIAKVTLGKIDCEIGPFESCGSLKLFDEIPGEVSKFYDSCVETKSYFRCINEFQVKCGMERMEVFPTPVLFEDTYGTISEICEEGTLLNT
;
A
#
# COMPACT_ATOMS: atom_id res chain seq x y z
N MET A 1 -15.74 31.97 20.00
CA MET A 1 -14.52 31.13 19.90
C MET A 1 -14.81 29.67 19.52
N ALA A 2 -15.92 29.06 19.98
CA ALA A 2 -16.25 27.66 19.67
C ALA A 2 -16.44 27.35 18.16
N PHE A 3 -17.02 28.27 17.39
CA PHE A 3 -17.29 28.09 15.95
C PHE A 3 -16.02 27.89 15.10
N ASN A 4 -14.92 28.55 15.48
CA ASN A 4 -13.63 28.46 14.79
C ASN A 4 -12.88 27.14 15.08
N MET A 5 -13.12 26.55 16.25
CA MET A 5 -12.56 25.23 16.61
C MET A 5 -13.26 24.10 15.85
N ILE A 6 -14.58 24.19 15.67
CA ILE A 6 -15.37 23.20 14.93
C ILE A 6 -14.94 23.17 13.46
N ILE A 7 -14.76 24.33 12.83
CA ILE A 7 -14.31 24.43 11.43
C ILE A 7 -12.90 23.85 11.25
N LYS A 8 -11.96 24.11 12.18
CA LYS A 8 -10.62 23.53 12.12
C LYS A 8 -10.62 22.01 12.26
N LEU A 9 -11.44 21.44 13.16
CA LEU A 9 -11.60 19.99 13.26
C LEU A 9 -12.22 19.39 11.99
N PHE A 10 -13.18 20.09 11.38
CA PHE A 10 -13.82 19.64 10.14
C PHE A 10 -12.85 19.67 8.94
N LEU A 11 -11.99 20.69 8.85
CA LEU A 11 -10.97 20.78 7.81
C LEU A 11 -9.89 19.70 7.97
N LEU A 12 -9.47 19.43 9.21
CA LEU A 12 -8.53 18.35 9.50
C LEU A 12 -9.12 16.98 9.14
N SER A 13 -10.37 16.70 9.51
CA SER A 13 -11.02 15.43 9.13
C SER A 13 -11.24 15.31 7.61
N LEU A 14 -11.57 16.41 6.92
CA LEU A 14 -11.69 16.42 5.46
C LEU A 14 -10.35 16.08 4.79
N SER A 15 -9.24 16.65 5.28
CA SER A 15 -7.91 16.37 4.73
C SER A 15 -7.51 14.89 4.86
N VAL A 16 -7.86 14.24 5.97
CA VAL A 16 -7.65 12.79 6.16
C VAL A 16 -8.49 11.96 5.18
N LEU A 17 -9.75 12.35 4.94
CA LEU A 17 -10.62 11.68 3.96
C LEU A 17 -10.14 11.84 2.51
N PHE A 18 -9.55 12.99 2.16
CA PHE A 18 -8.94 13.19 0.85
C PHE A 18 -7.66 12.38 0.67
N ILE A 19 -6.82 12.23 1.71
CA ILE A 19 -5.61 11.40 1.66
C ILE A 19 -5.97 9.92 1.46
N ALA A 20 -7.04 9.43 2.10
CA ALA A 20 -7.55 8.07 1.90
C ALA A 20 -8.11 7.83 0.49
N LYS A 21 -8.67 8.86 -0.16
CA LYS A 21 -9.32 8.73 -1.48
C LYS A 21 -8.37 8.94 -2.66
N VAL A 22 -7.18 9.49 -2.44
CA VAL A 22 -6.25 9.90 -3.53
C VAL A 22 -5.20 8.83 -3.86
N THR A 23 -5.01 7.80 -3.04
CA THR A 23 -3.98 6.76 -3.31
C THR A 23 -4.50 5.47 -3.92
N LEU A 24 -5.81 5.34 -4.13
CA LEU A 24 -6.44 4.14 -4.67
C LEU A 24 -7.10 4.47 -6.01
N GLY A 25 -6.34 4.25 -7.09
CA GLY A 25 -6.94 4.11 -8.41
C GLY A 25 -8.09 3.11 -8.33
N LYS A 26 -9.21 3.42 -8.99
CA LYS A 26 -10.40 2.57 -8.95
C LYS A 26 -10.02 1.19 -9.46
N ILE A 27 -10.02 0.18 -8.59
CA ILE A 27 -9.75 -1.21 -8.97
C ILE A 27 -10.69 -1.62 -10.10
N ASP A 28 -10.10 -1.99 -11.23
CA ASP A 28 -10.76 -2.47 -12.43
C ASP A 28 -10.56 -3.97 -12.55
N CYS A 29 -11.66 -4.73 -12.39
CA CYS A 29 -11.64 -6.19 -12.44
C CYS A 29 -11.54 -6.74 -13.87
N GLU A 30 -11.63 -5.87 -14.89
CA GLU A 30 -11.51 -6.27 -16.29
C GLU A 30 -10.07 -6.43 -16.75
N ILE A 31 -9.10 -5.94 -15.97
CA ILE A 31 -7.66 -6.07 -16.22
C ILE A 31 -6.99 -6.91 -15.13
N GLY A 32 -5.74 -7.34 -15.35
CA GLY A 32 -5.00 -8.12 -14.37
C GLY A 32 -4.60 -7.31 -13.14
N PRO A 33 -4.28 -7.96 -11.99
CA PRO A 33 -3.90 -7.25 -10.78
C PRO A 33 -2.63 -6.41 -10.95
N PHE A 34 -1.67 -6.85 -11.76
CA PHE A 34 -0.44 -6.11 -12.05
C PHE A 34 -0.68 -4.87 -12.91
N GLU A 35 -1.67 -4.91 -13.81
CA GLU A 35 -2.05 -3.76 -14.62
C GLU A 35 -2.85 -2.76 -13.77
N SER A 36 -3.74 -3.27 -12.90
CA SER A 36 -4.53 -2.43 -11.98
C SER A 36 -3.68 -1.79 -10.89
N CYS A 37 -2.60 -2.44 -10.44
CA CYS A 37 -1.76 -1.98 -9.34
C CYS A 37 -0.42 -1.36 -9.79
N GLY A 38 -0.11 -1.41 -11.08
CA GLY A 38 1.17 -0.98 -11.65
C GLY A 38 2.31 -1.97 -11.40
N SER A 39 3.53 -1.63 -11.82
CA SER A 39 4.73 -2.39 -11.48
C SER A 39 5.49 -1.73 -10.34
N LEU A 40 6.13 -2.55 -9.51
CA LEU A 40 7.11 -2.08 -8.53
C LEU A 40 8.43 -1.81 -9.21
N LYS A 41 9.02 -0.64 -8.99
CA LYS A 41 10.39 -0.34 -9.46
C LYS A 41 11.44 -1.29 -8.90
N LEU A 42 11.18 -1.88 -7.73
CA LEU A 42 12.05 -2.87 -7.11
C LEU A 42 12.25 -4.13 -7.98
N PHE A 43 11.30 -4.43 -8.88
CA PHE A 43 11.48 -5.53 -9.84
C PHE A 43 12.45 -5.19 -10.97
N ASP A 44 12.66 -3.90 -11.23
CA ASP A 44 13.54 -3.42 -12.30
C ASP A 44 14.97 -3.17 -11.79
N GLU A 45 15.11 -2.63 -10.58
CA GLU A 45 16.41 -2.28 -10.00
C GLU A 45 16.41 -2.41 -8.46
N ILE A 46 17.46 -3.05 -7.91
CA ILE A 46 17.70 -3.07 -6.46
C ILE A 46 18.30 -1.71 -6.06
N PRO A 47 17.70 -0.99 -5.09
CA PRO A 47 18.20 0.32 -4.67
C PRO A 47 19.64 0.26 -4.15
N GLY A 48 20.54 1.02 -4.78
CA GLY A 48 21.93 1.18 -4.31
C GLY A 48 22.11 2.20 -3.17
N GLU A 49 21.06 2.95 -2.83
CA GLU A 49 21.06 3.98 -1.78
C GLU A 49 19.98 3.68 -0.75
N VAL A 50 20.30 3.90 0.53
CA VAL A 50 19.37 3.65 1.66
C VAL A 50 18.11 4.52 1.57
N SER A 51 18.24 5.78 1.15
CA SER A 51 17.08 6.66 0.91
C SER A 51 16.13 6.09 -0.14
N LYS A 52 16.67 5.58 -1.26
CA LYS A 52 15.89 4.93 -2.33
C LYS A 52 15.27 3.61 -1.88
N PHE A 53 15.92 2.90 -0.95
CA PHE A 53 15.35 1.72 -0.32
C PHE A 53 14.10 2.07 0.49
N TYR A 54 14.13 3.14 1.30
CA TYR A 54 12.94 3.58 2.04
C TYR A 54 11.80 4.07 1.13
N ASP A 55 12.12 4.78 0.04
CA ASP A 55 11.11 5.13 -0.97
C ASP A 55 10.48 3.86 -1.58
N SER A 56 11.30 2.86 -1.89
CA SER A 56 10.85 1.57 -2.42
C SER A 56 9.99 0.79 -1.43
N CYS A 57 10.24 0.95 -0.13
CA CYS A 57 9.43 0.38 0.94
C CYS A 57 7.99 0.89 0.95
N VAL A 58 7.81 2.21 0.79
CA VAL A 58 6.48 2.82 0.68
C VAL A 58 5.74 2.32 -0.56
N GLU A 59 6.45 2.23 -1.69
CA GLU A 59 5.90 1.73 -2.96
C GLU A 59 5.49 0.25 -2.83
N THR A 60 6.35 -0.58 -2.26
CA THR A 60 6.15 -2.03 -2.07
C THR A 60 4.95 -2.33 -1.20
N LYS A 61 4.82 -1.66 -0.05
CA LYS A 61 3.64 -1.81 0.83
C LYS A 61 2.36 -1.39 0.12
N SER A 62 2.39 -0.28 -0.63
CA SER A 62 1.23 0.22 -1.37
C SER A 62 0.79 -0.76 -2.46
N TYR A 63 1.75 -1.35 -3.18
CA TYR A 63 1.49 -2.37 -4.20
C TYR A 63 0.83 -3.62 -3.61
N PHE A 64 1.40 -4.21 -2.56
CA PHE A 64 0.82 -5.43 -1.97
C PHE A 64 -0.57 -5.19 -1.37
N ARG A 65 -0.82 -4.01 -0.79
CA ARG A 65 -2.16 -3.61 -0.38
C ARG A 65 -3.13 -3.58 -1.57
N CYS A 66 -2.73 -2.97 -2.69
CA CYS A 66 -3.56 -2.94 -3.90
C CYS A 66 -3.87 -4.35 -4.42
N ILE A 67 -2.90 -5.26 -4.44
CA ILE A 67 -3.10 -6.65 -4.87
C ILE A 67 -4.11 -7.37 -3.98
N ASN A 68 -4.00 -7.20 -2.65
CA ASN A 68 -4.96 -7.79 -1.72
C ASN A 68 -6.38 -7.22 -1.93
N GLU A 69 -6.51 -5.90 -2.06
CA GLU A 69 -7.79 -5.25 -2.35
C GLU A 69 -8.38 -5.72 -3.70
N PHE A 70 -7.53 -5.94 -4.70
CA PHE A 70 -7.95 -6.50 -6.00
C PHE A 70 -8.54 -7.89 -5.80
N GLN A 71 -7.83 -8.79 -5.12
CA GLN A 71 -8.32 -10.15 -4.88
C GLN A 71 -9.62 -10.17 -4.05
N VAL A 72 -9.73 -9.33 -3.02
CA VAL A 72 -10.93 -9.22 -2.20
C VAL A 72 -12.12 -8.72 -3.03
N LYS A 73 -11.90 -7.80 -3.97
CA LYS A 73 -12.97 -7.18 -4.75
C LYS A 73 -13.34 -7.94 -6.02
N CYS A 74 -12.35 -8.46 -6.74
CA CYS A 74 -12.49 -9.06 -8.07
C CYS A 74 -12.47 -10.60 -8.04
N GLY A 75 -12.15 -11.20 -6.89
CA GLY A 75 -11.98 -12.64 -6.74
C GLY A 75 -10.60 -13.13 -7.20
N MET A 76 -10.32 -14.40 -6.91
CA MET A 76 -9.00 -15.02 -7.16
C MET A 76 -8.94 -15.74 -8.52
N GLU A 77 -10.04 -15.78 -9.28
CA GLU A 77 -10.15 -16.53 -10.54
C GLU A 77 -9.21 -16.02 -11.64
N ARG A 78 -8.88 -14.73 -11.63
CA ARG A 78 -7.97 -14.13 -12.62
C ARG A 78 -6.51 -14.32 -12.26
N MET A 79 -6.18 -14.27 -10.97
CA MET A 79 -4.85 -14.49 -10.44
C MET A 79 -4.90 -14.58 -8.91
N GLU A 80 -4.21 -15.58 -8.37
CA GLU A 80 -4.10 -15.82 -6.94
C GLU A 80 -2.67 -15.50 -6.49
N VAL A 81 -2.45 -14.27 -6.03
CA VAL A 81 -1.15 -13.84 -5.46
C VAL A 81 -1.08 -14.19 -3.98
N PHE A 82 -2.18 -13.98 -3.25
CA PHE A 82 -2.33 -14.35 -1.84
C PHE A 82 -3.46 -15.38 -1.68
N PRO A 83 -3.17 -16.69 -1.73
CA PRO A 83 -4.19 -17.75 -1.61
C PRO A 83 -4.98 -17.73 -0.31
N THR A 84 -4.40 -17.16 0.74
CA THR A 84 -5.06 -17.02 2.04
C THR A 84 -4.80 -15.63 2.62
N PRO A 85 -5.70 -15.13 3.48
CA PRO A 85 -5.45 -13.88 4.20
C PRO A 85 -4.16 -13.92 5.02
N VAL A 86 -3.83 -15.08 5.60
CA VAL A 86 -2.60 -15.28 6.39
C VAL A 86 -1.36 -15.02 5.54
N LEU A 87 -1.32 -15.51 4.29
CA LEU A 87 -0.18 -15.26 3.40
C LEU A 87 -0.02 -13.77 3.05
N PHE A 88 -1.12 -13.02 2.92
CA PHE A 88 -1.04 -11.57 2.77
C PHE A 88 -0.47 -10.92 4.02
N GLU A 89 -1.02 -11.20 5.20
CA GLU A 89 -0.59 -10.59 6.46
C GLU A 89 0.88 -10.91 6.77
N ASP A 90 1.32 -12.15 6.58
CA ASP A 90 2.70 -12.56 6.81
C ASP A 90 3.67 -11.86 5.85
N THR A 91 3.30 -11.78 4.56
CA THR A 91 4.12 -11.10 3.54
C THR A 91 4.19 -9.60 3.83
N TYR A 92 3.05 -8.97 4.10
CA TYR A 92 2.96 -7.54 4.38
C TYR A 92 3.66 -7.18 5.70
N GLY A 93 3.57 -8.05 6.71
CA GLY A 93 4.28 -7.95 7.98
C GLY A 93 5.80 -8.00 7.78
N THR A 94 6.29 -9.02 7.06
CA THR A 94 7.73 -9.17 6.76
C THR A 94 8.28 -7.94 6.04
N ILE A 95 7.57 -7.43 5.04
CA ILE A 95 7.99 -6.21 4.32
C ILE A 95 7.97 -5.02 5.27
N SER A 96 6.96 -4.90 6.12
CA SER A 96 6.90 -3.81 7.09
C SER A 96 8.08 -3.86 8.06
N GLU A 97 8.46 -5.04 8.55
CA GLU A 97 9.62 -5.21 9.41
C GLU A 97 10.92 -4.82 8.71
N ILE A 98 11.14 -5.28 7.48
CA ILE A 98 12.31 -4.92 6.65
C ILE A 98 12.39 -3.41 6.43
N CYS A 99 11.24 -2.77 6.26
CA CYS A 99 11.13 -1.34 5.95
C CYS A 99 11.21 -0.41 7.16
N GLU A 100 11.12 -0.94 8.37
CA GLU A 100 11.29 -0.18 9.61
C GLU A 100 12.75 -0.25 10.06
N GLU A 101 13.36 0.91 10.36
CA GLU A 101 14.72 0.97 10.91
C GLU A 101 14.80 0.34 12.30
N GLY A 102 15.83 -0.47 12.56
CA GLY A 102 16.09 -1.03 13.89
C GLY A 102 15.23 -2.25 14.25
N THR A 103 14.60 -2.89 13.26
CA THR A 103 13.99 -4.22 13.44
C THR A 103 15.03 -5.32 13.34
N LEU A 104 14.66 -6.56 13.72
CA LEU A 104 15.54 -7.74 13.63
C LEU A 104 16.14 -7.96 12.23
N LEU A 105 15.51 -7.43 11.19
CA LEU A 105 15.90 -7.59 9.79
C LEU A 105 16.65 -6.38 9.21
N ASN A 106 16.70 -5.26 9.95
CA ASN A 106 17.29 -3.99 9.49
C ASN A 106 17.97 -3.21 10.66
N THR A 107 18.74 -3.93 11.50
CA THR A 107 19.62 -3.34 12.55
C THR A 107 21.05 -3.21 12.05
#